data_AF-I8Z412-F1
#
_entry.id   AF-I8Z412-F1
#
_cell.length_a   1.000
_cell.length_b   1.000
_cell.length_c   1.000
_cell.angle_alpha   90.00
_cell.angle_beta   90.00
_cell.angle_gamma   90.00
#
_symmetry.space_group_name_H-M   'P 1'
#
loop_
_entity.id
_entity.type
_entity.pdbx_description
1 polymer ?
#
loop_
_entity_poly.entity_id
_entity_poly.type
_entity_poly.pdbx_seq_one_letter_code
_entity_poly.pdbx_strand_id
1 'polypeptide(L)'
;MQVIHIPFGWEEDLTSEYTQQIKYICLIFSKGYIRNNFCDILKFENVIEKRLTGDLRIEELYKTNDYNLEQCMLRNYNHVLIDDDYQINTDDI
;
A
#
# COMPACT_ATOMS: atom_id res chain seq x y z
N MET A 1 7.88 0.17 15.91
CA MET A 1 6.86 0.42 14.87
C MET A 1 6.42 -0.94 14.36
N GLN A 2 5.20 -1.38 14.69
CA GLN A 2 4.64 -2.61 14.11
C GLN A 2 3.99 -2.23 12.78
N VAL A 3 4.26 -3.02 11.73
CA VAL A 3 3.52 -2.94 10.48
C VAL A 3 2.22 -3.70 10.69
N ILE A 4 1.08 -3.02 10.56
CA ILE A 4 -0.24 -3.64 10.66
C ILE A 4 -0.81 -3.74 9.26
N HIS A 5 -1.13 -4.95 8.83
CA HIS A 5 -1.89 -5.17 7.60
C HIS A 5 -3.35 -4.80 7.87
N ILE A 6 -3.83 -3.71 7.26
CA ILE A 6 -5.24 -3.30 7.33
C ILE A 6 -6.00 -4.02 6.22
N PRO A 7 -7.00 -4.87 6.55
CA PRO A 7 -7.79 -5.56 5.53
C PRO A 7 -8.71 -4.58 4.78
N PHE A 8 -9.12 -4.94 3.56
CA PHE A 8 -10.19 -4.22 2.88
C PHE A 8 -11.53 -4.50 3.55
N GLY A 9 -12.35 -3.46 3.76
CA GLY A 9 -13.58 -3.54 4.56
C GLY A 9 -13.37 -3.37 6.06
N TRP A 10 -12.20 -2.88 6.50
CA TRP A 10 -11.86 -2.68 7.92
C TRP A 10 -12.89 -1.83 8.69
N GLU A 11 -13.62 -0.96 8.00
CA GLU A 11 -14.67 -0.13 8.58
C GLU A 11 -15.86 -0.94 9.10
N GLU A 12 -16.08 -2.16 8.60
CA GLU A 12 -17.16 -3.05 9.01
C GLU A 12 -16.92 -3.63 10.42
N ASP A 13 -15.65 -3.68 10.85
CA ASP A 13 -15.23 -4.20 12.14
C ASP A 13 -15.22 -3.13 13.25
N LEU A 14 -15.51 -1.86 12.92
CA LEU A 14 -15.44 -0.72 13.83
C LEU A 14 -16.76 0.04 13.92
N THR A 15 -16.99 0.71 15.06
CA THR A 15 -18.14 1.60 15.20
C THR A 15 -17.91 2.90 14.43
N SER A 16 -19.01 3.57 14.06
CA SER A 16 -18.97 4.86 13.36
C SER A 16 -18.18 5.94 14.10
N GLU A 17 -18.15 5.90 15.43
CA GLU A 17 -17.38 6.82 16.27
C GLU A 17 -15.87 6.68 16.05
N TYR A 18 -15.38 5.45 15.87
CA TYR A 18 -13.96 5.19 15.59
C TYR A 18 -13.62 5.42 14.13
N THR A 19 -14.47 5.00 13.19
CA THR A 19 -14.17 5.16 11.76
C THR A 19 -14.05 6.63 11.35
N GLN A 20 -14.80 7.54 11.96
CA GLN A 20 -14.68 8.99 11.73
C GLN A 20 -13.35 9.60 12.18
N GLN A 21 -12.62 8.93 13.07
CA GLN A 21 -11.33 9.39 13.59
C GLN A 21 -10.15 8.85 12.78
N ILE A 22 -10.40 7.93 11.85
CA ILE A 22 -9.37 7.25 11.06
C ILE A 22 -9.33 7.85 9.66
N LYS A 23 -8.15 8.38 9.29
CA LYS A 23 -7.84 8.72 7.90
C LYS A 23 -7.21 7.50 7.23
N TYR A 24 -7.77 7.10 6.10
CA TYR A 24 -7.33 5.95 5.33
C TYR A 24 -7.05 6.34 3.89
N ILE A 25 -5.88 5.97 3.39
CA ILE A 25 -5.49 6.17 2.00
C ILE A 25 -4.63 5.00 1.52
N CYS A 26 -4.86 4.56 0.30
CA CYS A 26 -4.04 3.54 -0.34
C CYS A 26 -2.94 4.16 -1.20
N LEU A 27 -1.74 3.61 -1.10
CA LEU A 27 -0.61 3.99 -1.95
C LEU A 27 -0.53 2.98 -3.08
N ILE A 28 -0.76 3.45 -4.30
CA ILE A 28 -0.76 2.63 -5.51
C ILE A 28 0.41 3.07 -6.37
N PHE A 29 1.25 2.13 -6.76
CA PHE A 29 2.44 2.41 -7.56
C PHE A 29 2.17 2.07 -9.02
N SER A 30 2.64 2.88 -9.94
CA SER A 30 2.56 2.50 -11.35
C SER A 30 3.49 1.31 -11.64
N LYS A 31 3.21 0.59 -12.73
CA LYS A 31 4.12 -0.47 -13.19
C LYS A 31 5.49 0.10 -13.58
N GLY A 32 5.53 1.34 -14.08
CA GLY A 32 6.78 2.06 -14.37
C GLY A 32 7.60 2.28 -13.11
N TYR A 33 6.98 2.84 -12.06
CA TYR A 33 7.60 3.05 -10.77
C TYR A 33 8.19 1.76 -10.19
N ILE A 34 7.36 0.70 -10.09
CA ILE A 34 7.78 -0.59 -9.52
C ILE A 34 8.98 -1.15 -10.29
N ARG A 35 8.93 -1.11 -11.62
CA ARG A 35 10.02 -1.60 -12.47
C ARG A 35 11.31 -0.83 -12.25
N ASN A 36 11.23 0.49 -12.25
CA ASN A 36 12.39 1.36 -12.17
C ASN A 36 13.06 1.29 -10.78
N ASN A 37 12.27 1.05 -9.73
CA ASN A 37 12.73 1.05 -8.34
C ASN A 37 12.83 -0.35 -7.72
N PHE A 38 12.67 -1.43 -8.50
CA PHE A 38 12.57 -2.80 -7.95
C PHE A 38 13.77 -3.22 -7.10
N CYS A 39 14.99 -2.85 -7.52
CA CYS A 39 16.20 -3.16 -6.76
C CYS A 39 16.22 -2.50 -5.37
N ASP A 40 15.76 -1.26 -5.27
CA ASP A 40 15.66 -0.57 -4.00
C ASP A 40 14.53 -1.15 -3.13
N ILE A 41 13.39 -1.50 -3.74
CA ILE A 41 12.30 -2.19 -3.04
C ILE A 41 12.81 -3.50 -2.41
N LEU A 42 13.55 -4.32 -3.16
CA LEU A 42 14.16 -5.56 -2.64
C LEU A 42 15.17 -5.29 -1.53
N LYS A 43 16.03 -4.30 -1.71
CA LYS A 43 17.05 -3.92 -0.71
C LYS A 43 16.42 -3.56 0.63
N PHE A 44 15.22 -2.96 0.61
CA PHE A 44 14.56 -2.47 1.81
C PHE A 44 13.35 -3.32 2.27
N GLU A 45 13.04 -4.43 1.60
CA GLU A 45 11.82 -5.23 1.84
C GLU A 45 11.66 -5.72 3.30
N ASN A 46 12.77 -5.85 4.03
CA ASN A 46 12.86 -6.45 5.35
C ASN A 46 13.35 -5.46 6.44
N VAL A 47 13.41 -4.16 6.14
CA VAL A 47 13.95 -3.15 7.08
C VAL A 47 13.05 -2.96 8.30
N ILE A 48 11.72 -2.98 8.11
CA ILE A 48 10.77 -2.74 9.19
C ILE A 48 10.29 -4.05 9.84
N GLU A 49 9.93 -5.03 9.02
CA GLU A 49 9.48 -6.35 9.48
C GLU A 49 10.43 -7.41 8.91
N LYS A 50 11.06 -8.20 9.81
CA LYS A 50 11.97 -9.27 9.38
C LYS A 50 11.16 -10.47 8.88
N ARG A 51 11.04 -10.60 7.56
CA ARG A 51 10.40 -11.77 6.94
C ARG A 51 11.41 -12.92 6.83
N LEU A 52 10.91 -14.14 6.96
CA LEU A 52 11.73 -15.36 6.95
C LEU A 52 12.34 -15.66 5.56
N THR A 53 11.82 -15.06 4.49
CA THR A 53 12.19 -15.33 3.09
C THR A 53 12.24 -14.04 2.28
N GLY A 54 13.33 -13.84 1.52
CA GLY A 54 13.47 -12.75 0.55
C GLY A 54 13.32 -13.25 -0.90
N ASP A 55 12.15 -13.79 -1.23
CA ASP A 55 11.78 -14.23 -2.60
C ASP A 55 10.69 -13.32 -3.17
N LEU A 56 10.73 -12.02 -2.88
CA LEU A 56 9.77 -11.07 -3.46
C LEU A 56 10.01 -10.98 -4.96
N ARG A 57 9.02 -11.36 -5.75
CA ARG A 57 9.10 -11.27 -7.21
C ARG A 57 8.37 -10.04 -7.73
N ILE A 58 8.88 -9.46 -8.80
CA ILE A 58 8.29 -8.25 -9.39
C ILE A 58 6.86 -8.52 -9.90
N GLU A 59 6.58 -9.73 -10.36
CA GLU A 59 5.25 -10.16 -10.78
C GLU A 59 4.26 -10.17 -9.61
N GLU A 60 4.71 -10.54 -8.41
CA GLU A 60 3.90 -10.52 -7.19
C GLU A 60 3.60 -9.09 -6.74
N LEU A 61 4.56 -8.17 -6.90
CA LEU A 61 4.35 -6.74 -6.66
C LEU A 61 3.29 -6.18 -7.61
N TYR A 62 3.41 -6.44 -8.91
CA TYR A 62 2.40 -6.01 -9.88
C TYR A 62 1.02 -6.57 -9.55
N LYS A 63 0.93 -7.87 -9.28
CA LYS A 63 -0.33 -8.53 -8.97
C LYS A 63 -0.97 -7.94 -7.71
N THR A 64 -0.19 -7.79 -6.64
CA THR A 64 -0.67 -7.24 -5.37
C THR A 64 -1.11 -5.79 -5.54
N ASN A 65 -0.33 -4.98 -6.26
CA ASN A 65 -0.65 -3.58 -6.52
C ASN A 65 -1.91 -3.40 -7.39
N ASP A 66 -2.04 -4.19 -8.46
CA ASP A 66 -3.23 -4.21 -9.32
C ASP A 66 -4.48 -4.62 -8.51
N TYR A 67 -4.37 -5.65 -7.66
CA TYR A 67 -5.44 -6.07 -6.75
C TYR A 67 -5.82 -4.97 -5.76
N ASN A 68 -4.83 -4.30 -5.16
CA ASN A 68 -5.09 -3.20 -4.23
C ASN A 68 -5.85 -2.05 -4.91
N LEU A 69 -5.46 -1.68 -6.14
CA LEU A 69 -6.14 -0.65 -6.91
C LEU A 69 -7.60 -1.05 -7.22
N GLU A 70 -7.83 -2.30 -7.61
CA GLU A 70 -9.18 -2.82 -7.84
C GLU A 70 -10.05 -2.70 -6.58
N GLN A 71 -9.53 -3.08 -5.41
CA GLN A 71 -10.26 -2.97 -4.15
C GLN A 71 -10.55 -1.52 -3.77
N CYS A 72 -9.63 -0.59 -4.03
CA CYS A 72 -9.86 0.84 -3.84
C CYS A 72 -11.03 1.32 -4.70
N MET A 73 -11.05 0.94 -5.98
CA MET A 73 -12.12 1.33 -6.90
C MET A 73 -13.46 0.72 -6.50
N LEU A 74 -13.50 -0.56 -6.14
CA LEU A 74 -14.72 -1.27 -5.76
C LEU A 74 -15.36 -0.70 -4.49
N ARG A 75 -14.55 -0.26 -3.52
CA ARG A 75 -15.00 0.28 -2.22
C ARG A 75 -14.98 1.81 -2.15
N ASN A 76 -14.63 2.48 -3.25
CA ASN A 76 -14.48 3.93 -3.34
C ASN A 76 -13.53 4.50 -2.27
N TYR A 77 -12.41 3.81 -2.01
CA TYR A 77 -11.36 4.31 -1.13
C TYR A 77 -10.47 5.34 -1.83
N ASN A 78 -10.04 6.33 -1.05
CA ASN A 78 -9.03 7.28 -1.49
C ASN A 78 -7.72 6.56 -1.77
N HIS A 79 -7.09 6.91 -2.88
CA HIS A 79 -5.78 6.38 -3.23
C HIS A 79 -4.93 7.45 -3.93
N VAL A 80 -3.62 7.33 -3.77
CA VAL A 80 -2.63 8.13 -4.50
C VAL A 80 -1.93 7.21 -5.49
N LEU A 81 -1.86 7.65 -6.75
CA LEU A 81 -1.03 7.01 -7.77
C LEU A 81 0.37 7.63 -7.76
N ILE A 82 1.37 6.78 -7.53
CA ILE A 82 2.78 7.14 -7.49
C ILE A 82 3.41 6.60 -8.77
N ASP A 83 3.67 7.49 -9.72
CA ASP A 83 4.12 7.10 -11.06
C ASP A 83 5.64 7.20 -11.25
N ASP A 84 6.28 8.20 -10.64
CA ASP A 84 7.72 8.47 -10.85
C ASP A 84 8.46 8.63 -9.52
N ASP A 85 8.09 9.64 -8.72
CA ASP A 85 8.75 9.91 -7.44
C ASP A 85 7.83 9.61 -6.24
N TYR A 86 8.42 9.05 -5.18
CA TYR A 86 7.73 8.84 -3.90
C TYR A 86 7.65 10.16 -3.12
N GLN A 87 6.71 11.03 -3.51
CA GLN A 87 6.41 12.27 -2.80
C GLN A 87 4.98 12.21 -2.25
N ILE A 88 4.85 11.76 -1.01
CA ILE A 88 3.59 11.80 -0.27
C ILE A 88 3.76 12.81 0.85
N ASN A 89 2.84 13.77 0.89
CA ASN A 89 2.69 14.64 2.04
C ASN A 89 1.51 14.12 2.88
N THR A 90 1.79 13.70 4.11
CA THR A 90 0.77 13.19 5.03
C THR A 90 -0.17 14.27 5.55
N ASP A 91 0.21 15.54 5.44
CA ASP A 91 -0.65 16.66 5.81
C ASP A 91 -1.76 16.91 4.77
N ASP A 92 -1.60 16.36 3.55
CA ASP A 92 -2.56 16.46 2.45
C ASP A 92 -3.58 15.30 2.43
N ILE A 93 -3.49 14.38 3.41
CA ILE A 93 -4.36 13.21 3.60
C ILE A 93 -5.31 13.47 4.77
#